data_AF-A0A927LKM0-F1
#
_entry.id   AF-A0A927LKM0-F1
#
_cell.length_a   1.000
_cell.length_b   1.000
_cell.length_c   1.000
_cell.angle_alpha   90.00
_cell.angle_beta   90.00
_cell.angle_gamma   90.00
#
_symmetry.space_group_name_H-M   'P 1'
#
loop_
_entity.id
_entity.type
_entity.pdbx_description
1 polymer ?
#
loop_
_entity_poly.entity_id
_entity_poly.type
_entity_poly.pdbx_seq_one_letter_code
_entity_poly.pdbx_strand_id
1 'polypeptide(L)'
;MKKSFSKSAVITIGNALVILLCFSFLVIGLWRVLSNQAFDFNLKQSMTGQPHEDIVVVGIDTESIKSIGPYPWDRKVYAELVERLEHAGAKVIGFDVEFYTESGNPESDKTFAEALSKYKNIVLPSHAEVESEFARTMRIKEGDWITARSVQQPIPLFRQYANPSHINATYDSGGTIRTNWLQIKTPEGVLPSLGLAMAQLGGVDVSKYLNAPAIQNRPKSEMYIKWDANELDFETIPVSRVVSGTVPDDAFKDRFVLIGYTAPGSDEGITPIEEHMHLVYAHANILNQILKQQWIQPGKGAVTVALAILMVLLYGFLTWKLKPITGLIAIFVLSILLLLGQYLSFAYSDYYIDTIGAVGSGFISYLTNLAMKTYFETKQKNYITKQFGRYISPDLVREIAQSDSEIQLGGISKELTVMFLDVRGFTPLSEKLKPEEVVDFLNLMFNLITERALENHGTIDKFIGDAAMILYNAPLDVPHHPYHAVKTAYEIQKGMEKVRADVMEKYGVTISVGIGINTGDVVVGNIGSYLRVDYTAIGDNVNTAARIESSTSANQILVSESTYELTKSYFEYNYVGEKLMKGKSKPLKLFEVVEWKSAPDKGKEASQVS
;
A
#
# COMPACT_ATOMS: atom_id res chain seq x y z
N MET A 1 -2.62 34.51 12.69
CA MET A 1 -2.75 34.01 11.30
C MET A 1 -1.79 32.85 11.07
N LYS A 2 -2.24 31.59 11.08
CA LYS A 2 -1.40 30.45 10.64
C LYS A 2 -1.32 30.50 9.10
N LYS A 3 -0.13 30.71 8.53
CA LYS A 3 0.10 30.60 7.08
C LYS A 3 -0.28 29.17 6.66
N SER A 4 -1.46 29.00 6.05
CA SER A 4 -1.80 27.74 5.38
C SER A 4 -0.88 27.59 4.18
N PHE A 5 -0.11 26.51 4.12
CA PHE A 5 0.66 26.16 2.93
C PHE A 5 -0.29 26.05 1.71
N SER A 6 0.15 26.51 0.55
CA SER A 6 -0.58 26.33 -0.70
C SER A 6 -0.66 24.84 -1.05
N LYS A 7 -1.71 24.43 -1.78
CA LYS A 7 -1.88 23.05 -2.25
C LYS A 7 -0.63 22.55 -2.99
N SER A 8 -0.04 23.40 -3.83
CA SER A 8 1.20 23.08 -4.55
C SER A 8 2.39 22.85 -3.62
N ALA A 9 2.58 23.68 -2.59
CA ALA A 9 3.69 23.52 -1.65
C ALA A 9 3.61 22.20 -0.87
N VAL A 10 2.40 21.79 -0.43
CA VAL A 10 2.20 20.52 0.28
C VAL A 10 2.50 19.33 -0.63
N ILE A 11 2.06 19.37 -1.89
CA ILE A 11 2.32 18.29 -2.86
C ILE A 11 3.83 18.18 -3.15
N THR A 12 4.51 19.30 -3.37
CA THR A 12 5.95 19.31 -3.66
C THR A 12 6.78 18.81 -2.48
N ILE A 13 6.51 19.30 -1.26
CA ILE A 13 7.20 18.85 -0.05
C ILE A 13 6.91 17.38 0.22
N GLY A 14 5.65 16.97 0.06
CA GLY A 14 5.23 15.58 0.21
C GLY A 14 5.97 14.64 -0.72
N ASN A 15 6.04 14.95 -2.01
CA ASN A 15 6.78 14.15 -2.99
C ASN A 15 8.29 14.14 -2.72
N ALA A 16 8.88 15.25 -2.27
CA ALA A 16 10.29 15.29 -1.89
C ALA A 16 10.59 14.34 -0.71
N LEU A 17 9.72 14.31 0.31
CA LEU A 17 9.84 13.39 1.45
C LEU A 17 9.68 11.93 1.01
N VAL A 18 8.76 11.65 0.10
CA VAL A 18 8.58 10.29 -0.46
C VAL A 18 9.82 9.83 -1.21
N ILE A 19 10.40 10.69 -2.06
CA ILE A 19 11.64 10.35 -2.79
C ILE A 19 12.77 10.06 -1.80
N LEU A 20 12.92 10.87 -0.75
CA LEU A 20 13.94 10.67 0.29
C LEU A 20 13.71 9.37 1.08
N LEU A 21 12.46 9.04 1.39
CA LEU A 21 12.08 7.78 2.04
C LEU A 21 12.34 6.56 1.14
N CYS A 22 11.98 6.64 -0.14
CA CYS A 22 12.23 5.57 -1.10
C CYS A 22 13.74 5.35 -1.28
N PHE A 23 14.51 6.44 -1.37
CA PHE A 23 15.96 6.38 -1.43
C PHE A 23 16.56 5.74 -0.17
N SER A 24 16.08 6.11 1.03
CA SER A 24 16.57 5.48 2.26
C SER A 24 16.25 3.98 2.31
N PHE A 25 15.09 3.54 1.83
CA PHE A 25 14.74 2.13 1.75
C PHE A 25 15.62 1.34 0.78
N LEU A 26 15.98 1.93 -0.35
CA LEU A 26 16.95 1.35 -1.28
C LEU A 26 18.34 1.21 -0.63
N VAL A 27 18.82 2.24 0.07
CA VAL A 27 20.14 2.24 0.72
C VAL A 27 20.21 1.27 1.90
N ILE A 28 19.14 1.17 2.69
CA ILE A 28 19.07 0.25 3.85
C ILE A 28 18.85 -1.20 3.40
N GLY A 29 18.46 -1.42 2.14
CA GLY A 29 18.19 -2.76 1.61
C GLY A 29 16.90 -3.36 2.14
N LEU A 30 15.88 -2.53 2.43
CA LEU A 30 14.58 -3.00 2.93
C LEU A 30 13.91 -3.99 1.96
N TRP A 31 14.18 -3.83 0.67
CA TRP A 31 13.63 -4.67 -0.40
C TRP A 31 14.37 -6.00 -0.58
N ARG A 32 15.53 -6.20 0.07
CA ARG A 32 16.47 -7.29 -0.23
C ARG A 32 15.85 -8.68 -0.16
N VAL A 33 14.96 -8.93 0.80
CA VAL A 33 14.28 -10.23 0.93
C VAL A 33 13.41 -10.51 -0.30
N LEU A 34 12.61 -9.53 -0.72
CA LEU A 34 11.75 -9.65 -1.90
C LEU A 34 12.58 -9.68 -3.20
N SER A 35 13.67 -8.92 -3.26
CA SER A 35 14.63 -8.95 -4.37
C SER A 35 15.27 -10.33 -4.54
N ASN A 36 15.66 -10.98 -3.43
CA ASN A 36 16.20 -12.33 -3.44
C ASN A 36 15.15 -13.35 -3.90
N GLN A 37 13.90 -13.24 -3.43
CA GLN A 37 12.81 -14.12 -3.89
C GLN A 37 12.51 -13.96 -5.39
N ALA A 38 12.55 -12.73 -5.91
CA ALA A 38 12.38 -12.48 -7.33
C ALA A 38 13.56 -13.04 -8.15
N PHE A 39 14.78 -12.95 -7.63
CA PHE A 39 15.96 -13.57 -8.23
C PHE A 39 15.85 -15.10 -8.27
N ASP A 40 15.44 -15.73 -7.17
CA ASP A 40 15.25 -17.18 -7.09
C ASP A 40 14.13 -17.65 -8.02
N PHE A 41 13.02 -16.89 -8.11
CA PHE A 41 11.96 -17.16 -9.07
C PHE A 41 12.50 -17.15 -10.50
N ASN A 42 13.29 -16.14 -10.85
CA ASN A 42 13.90 -16.03 -12.16
C ASN A 42 14.81 -17.23 -12.46
N LEU A 43 15.67 -17.63 -11.52
CA LEU A 43 16.52 -18.82 -11.63
C LEU A 43 15.70 -20.10 -11.87
N LYS A 44 14.72 -20.39 -11.00
CA LYS A 44 13.88 -21.59 -11.11
C LYS A 44 13.15 -21.66 -12.45
N GLN A 45 12.60 -20.53 -12.92
CA GLN A 45 11.79 -20.50 -14.13
C GLN A 45 12.61 -20.47 -15.42
N SER A 46 13.89 -20.11 -15.37
CA SER A 46 14.79 -20.14 -16.54
C SER A 46 15.70 -21.37 -16.58
N MET A 47 15.60 -22.26 -15.59
CA MET A 47 16.42 -23.47 -15.47
C MET A 47 16.16 -24.42 -16.64
N THR A 48 17.23 -24.94 -17.25
CA THR A 48 17.12 -25.90 -18.36
C THR A 48 17.01 -27.34 -17.90
N GLY A 49 17.56 -27.69 -16.73
CA GLY A 49 17.63 -29.07 -16.23
C GLY A 49 18.56 -29.95 -17.05
N GLN A 50 19.48 -29.35 -17.82
CA GLN A 50 20.37 -30.07 -18.73
C GLN A 50 21.81 -29.68 -18.42
N PRO A 51 22.52 -30.34 -17.51
CA PRO A 51 23.91 -30.04 -17.24
C PRO A 51 24.80 -30.35 -18.46
N HIS A 52 26.00 -29.76 -18.47
CA HIS A 52 27.00 -30.02 -19.49
C HIS A 52 27.37 -31.52 -19.49
N GLU A 53 27.34 -32.15 -20.67
CA GLU A 53 27.57 -33.60 -20.81
C GLU A 53 28.93 -34.05 -20.28
N ASP A 54 29.96 -33.21 -20.41
CA ASP A 54 31.28 -33.47 -19.87
C ASP A 54 31.38 -33.50 -18.33
N ILE A 55 30.31 -33.25 -17.57
CA ILE A 55 30.35 -33.32 -16.10
C ILE A 55 29.77 -34.66 -15.64
N VAL A 56 30.52 -35.36 -14.78
CA VAL A 56 30.05 -36.54 -14.07
C VAL A 56 30.38 -36.42 -12.59
N VAL A 57 29.43 -36.78 -11.74
CA VAL A 57 29.62 -36.83 -10.29
C VAL A 57 29.88 -38.27 -9.89
N VAL A 58 30.92 -38.50 -9.09
CA VAL A 58 31.22 -39.78 -8.46
C VAL A 58 30.86 -39.66 -6.98
N GLY A 59 29.72 -40.23 -6.62
CA GLY A 59 29.07 -40.02 -5.34
C GLY A 59 29.53 -41.00 -4.25
N ILE A 60 29.90 -40.46 -3.09
CA ILE A 60 29.99 -41.19 -1.83
C ILE A 60 28.56 -41.36 -1.33
N ASP A 61 27.90 -42.40 -1.84
CA ASP A 61 26.49 -42.68 -1.63
C ASP A 61 26.28 -43.84 -0.64
N THR A 62 25.01 -44.12 -0.34
CA THR A 62 24.62 -45.23 0.55
C THR A 62 25.09 -46.59 0.01
N GLU A 63 25.09 -46.81 -1.31
CA GLU A 63 25.60 -48.05 -1.92
C GLU A 63 27.09 -48.23 -1.64
N SER A 64 27.87 -47.17 -1.81
CA SER A 64 29.32 -47.16 -1.60
C SER A 64 29.68 -47.37 -0.14
N ILE A 65 29.00 -46.68 0.78
CA ILE A 65 29.22 -46.85 2.23
C ILE A 65 28.89 -48.29 2.66
N LYS A 66 27.84 -48.89 2.09
CA LYS A 66 27.46 -50.27 2.42
C LYS A 66 28.44 -51.31 1.87
N SER A 67 28.99 -51.07 0.68
CA SER A 67 29.84 -52.05 -0.03
C SER A 67 31.32 -51.94 0.32
N ILE A 68 31.86 -50.72 0.48
CA ILE A 68 33.26 -50.48 0.80
C ILE A 68 33.49 -50.55 2.32
N GLY A 69 32.57 -50.00 3.11
CA GLY A 69 32.66 -49.93 4.56
C GLY A 69 32.30 -48.54 5.11
N PRO A 70 32.34 -48.38 6.45
CA PRO A 70 31.99 -47.12 7.10
C PRO A 70 32.94 -46.00 6.65
N TYR A 71 32.36 -44.85 6.32
CA TYR A 71 33.10 -43.62 6.04
C TYR A 71 33.57 -42.94 7.35
N PRO A 72 34.75 -42.30 7.41
CA PRO A 72 35.75 -42.08 6.36
C PRO A 72 36.54 -43.34 5.99
N TRP A 73 36.75 -43.53 4.68
CA TRP A 73 37.49 -44.67 4.14
C TRP A 73 39.01 -44.53 4.24
N ASP A 74 39.70 -45.68 4.23
CA ASP A 74 41.16 -45.77 4.13
C ASP A 74 41.64 -45.14 2.81
N ARG A 75 42.81 -44.49 2.82
CA ARG A 75 43.29 -43.72 1.67
C ARG A 75 43.55 -44.57 0.41
N LYS A 76 43.71 -45.89 0.57
CA LYS A 76 43.82 -46.84 -0.55
C LYS A 76 42.58 -46.85 -1.45
N VAL A 77 41.40 -46.57 -0.91
CA VAL A 77 40.16 -46.48 -1.71
C VAL A 77 40.25 -45.32 -2.70
N TYR A 78 40.72 -44.15 -2.24
CA TYR A 78 40.89 -42.98 -3.11
C TYR A 78 42.06 -43.17 -4.09
N ALA A 79 43.12 -43.88 -3.70
CA ALA A 79 44.21 -44.24 -4.60
C ALA A 79 43.71 -45.11 -5.77
N GLU A 80 42.97 -46.19 -5.48
CA GLU A 80 42.36 -47.04 -6.52
C GLU A 80 41.36 -46.25 -7.37
N LEU A 81 40.55 -45.38 -6.76
CA LEU A 81 39.61 -44.53 -7.48
C LEU A 81 40.31 -43.63 -8.50
N VAL A 82 41.40 -42.96 -8.12
CA VAL A 82 42.20 -42.13 -9.03
C VAL A 82 42.77 -42.97 -10.17
N GLU A 83 43.39 -44.12 -9.88
CA GLU A 83 43.97 -44.99 -10.93
C GLU A 83 42.91 -45.46 -11.94
N ARG A 84 41.69 -45.77 -11.47
CA ARG A 84 40.58 -46.18 -12.34
C ARG A 84 40.09 -45.04 -13.23
N LEU A 85 39.89 -43.86 -12.67
CA LEU A 85 39.42 -42.69 -13.41
C LEU A 85 40.45 -42.22 -14.44
N GLU A 86 41.73 -42.27 -14.10
CA GLU A 86 42.83 -41.98 -15.03
C GLU A 86 42.93 -43.02 -16.15
N HIS A 87 42.82 -44.31 -15.82
CA HIS A 87 42.77 -45.38 -16.83
C HIS A 87 41.59 -45.21 -17.80
N ALA A 88 40.44 -44.77 -17.28
CA ALA A 88 39.25 -44.46 -18.08
C ALA A 88 39.36 -43.15 -18.88
N GLY A 89 40.42 -42.36 -18.69
CA GLY A 89 40.69 -41.14 -19.45
C GLY A 89 39.96 -39.89 -18.94
N ALA A 90 39.71 -39.80 -17.63
CA ALA A 90 39.15 -38.59 -17.01
C ALA A 90 39.99 -37.34 -17.34
N LYS A 91 39.33 -36.27 -17.77
CA LYS A 91 40.01 -35.03 -18.16
C LYS A 91 40.55 -34.27 -16.95
N VAL A 92 39.73 -34.14 -15.92
CA VAL A 92 40.08 -33.51 -14.64
C VAL A 92 39.33 -34.21 -13.51
N ILE A 93 40.02 -34.51 -12.41
CA ILE A 93 39.43 -35.11 -11.23
C ILE A 93 39.46 -34.09 -10.09
N GLY A 94 38.28 -33.68 -9.61
CA GLY A 94 38.13 -32.74 -8.51
C GLY A 94 37.52 -33.43 -7.29
N PHE A 95 38.14 -33.22 -6.12
CA PHE A 95 37.63 -33.73 -4.86
C PHE A 95 36.90 -32.64 -4.07
N ASP A 96 35.70 -32.98 -3.62
CA ASP A 96 34.96 -32.32 -2.54
C ASP A 96 35.00 -33.22 -1.30
N VAL A 97 36.23 -33.54 -0.88
CA VAL A 97 36.56 -34.44 0.23
C VAL A 97 37.74 -33.87 1.00
N GLU A 98 37.60 -33.77 2.32
CA GLU A 98 38.63 -33.18 3.18
C GLU A 98 39.77 -34.16 3.49
N PHE A 99 41.00 -33.73 3.19
CA PHE A 99 42.24 -34.48 3.46
C PHE A 99 43.18 -33.73 4.42
N TYR A 100 42.62 -33.02 5.40
CA TYR A 100 43.35 -32.08 6.26
C TYR A 100 44.15 -32.73 7.39
N THR A 101 43.88 -34.00 7.70
CA THR A 101 44.54 -34.76 8.75
C THR A 101 45.15 -36.04 8.19
N GLU A 102 46.29 -36.45 8.78
CA GLU A 102 46.92 -37.73 8.51
C GLU A 102 45.96 -38.85 8.92
N SER A 103 45.93 -39.93 8.12
CA SER A 103 45.10 -41.08 8.45
C SER A 103 45.71 -41.88 9.62
N GLY A 104 44.90 -42.74 10.25
CA GLY A 104 45.42 -43.71 11.22
C GLY A 104 46.35 -44.78 10.62
N ASN A 105 46.52 -44.78 9.29
CA ASN A 105 47.34 -45.74 8.54
C ASN A 105 48.29 -45.00 7.59
N PRO A 106 49.51 -44.63 8.05
CA PRO A 106 50.46 -43.83 7.26
C PRO A 106 50.83 -44.47 5.92
N GLU A 107 50.75 -45.80 5.79
CA GLU A 107 51.01 -46.50 4.54
C GLU A 107 49.90 -46.25 3.51
N SER A 108 48.66 -46.08 3.95
CA SER A 108 47.56 -45.66 3.08
C SER A 108 47.76 -44.25 2.54
N ASP A 109 48.21 -43.32 3.40
CA ASP A 109 48.52 -41.95 2.97
C ASP A 109 49.63 -41.97 1.90
N LYS A 110 50.71 -42.74 2.11
CA LYS A 110 51.74 -42.92 1.07
C LYS A 110 51.19 -43.47 -0.23
N THR A 111 50.34 -44.51 -0.17
CA THR A 111 49.74 -45.12 -1.36
C THR A 111 48.94 -44.09 -2.16
N PHE A 112 48.15 -43.26 -1.48
CA PHE A 112 47.39 -42.21 -2.15
C PHE A 112 48.28 -41.10 -2.69
N ALA A 113 49.31 -40.69 -1.95
CA ALA A 113 50.28 -39.71 -2.42
C ALA A 113 51.05 -40.19 -3.67
N GLU A 114 51.40 -41.48 -3.74
CA GLU A 114 52.01 -42.10 -4.91
C GLU A 114 51.07 -42.02 -6.12
N ALA A 115 49.78 -42.34 -5.95
CA ALA A 115 48.79 -42.18 -7.01
C ALA A 115 48.68 -40.71 -7.47
N LEU A 116 48.56 -39.76 -6.53
CA LEU A 116 48.51 -38.32 -6.84
C LEU A 116 49.77 -37.84 -7.57
N SER A 117 50.95 -38.40 -7.27
CA SER A 117 52.21 -37.96 -7.86
C SER A 117 52.32 -38.27 -9.37
N LYS A 118 51.57 -39.26 -9.86
CA LYS A 118 51.60 -39.72 -11.26
C LYS A 118 50.84 -38.79 -12.20
N TYR A 119 49.83 -38.08 -11.69
CA TYR A 119 48.85 -37.37 -12.52
C TYR A 119 48.81 -35.88 -12.15
N LYS A 120 48.56 -35.00 -13.14
CA LYS A 120 48.59 -33.53 -12.96
C LYS A 120 47.24 -32.85 -13.09
N ASN A 121 46.22 -33.61 -13.47
CA ASN A 121 44.84 -33.21 -13.68
C ASN A 121 43.97 -33.38 -12.41
N ILE A 122 44.58 -33.53 -11.23
CA ILE A 122 43.87 -33.71 -9.96
C ILE A 122 43.80 -32.38 -9.19
N VAL A 123 42.63 -32.06 -8.66
CA VAL A 123 42.35 -30.89 -7.82
C VAL A 123 41.91 -31.36 -6.44
N LEU A 124 42.59 -30.89 -5.39
CA LEU A 124 42.22 -31.14 -4.00
C LEU A 124 41.66 -29.88 -3.33
N PRO A 125 40.67 -30.03 -2.43
CA PRO A 125 40.04 -28.90 -1.78
C PRO A 125 40.86 -28.44 -0.58
N SER A 126 40.71 -27.16 -0.27
CA SER A 126 41.15 -26.52 0.96
C SER A 126 39.98 -25.70 1.51
N HIS A 127 40.00 -25.42 2.80
CA HIS A 127 38.98 -24.56 3.41
C HIS A 127 39.64 -23.26 3.88
N ALA A 128 39.22 -22.13 3.31
CA ALA A 128 39.73 -20.83 3.69
C ALA A 128 38.96 -20.29 4.90
N GLU A 129 39.66 -19.98 5.99
CA GLU A 129 39.08 -19.30 7.15
C GLU A 129 39.04 -17.79 6.88
N VAL A 130 37.93 -17.33 6.32
CA VAL A 130 37.65 -15.89 6.16
C VAL A 130 37.29 -15.26 7.51
N GLU A 131 37.63 -14.00 7.74
CA GLU A 131 37.43 -13.32 9.04
C GLU A 131 36.01 -13.54 9.60
N SER A 132 35.91 -14.38 10.63
CA SER A 132 34.72 -14.64 11.41
C SER A 132 34.70 -13.75 12.65
N GLU A 133 34.47 -12.45 12.49
CA GLU A 133 33.75 -11.73 13.54
C GLU A 133 32.31 -11.62 13.07
N PHE A 134 31.42 -12.28 13.82
CA PHE A 134 30.02 -11.98 14.16
C PHE A 134 29.45 -10.59 13.75
N ALA A 135 29.66 -10.14 12.53
CA ALA A 135 29.09 -8.92 12.00
C ALA A 135 28.10 -9.35 10.93
N ARG A 136 26.83 -9.05 11.21
CA ARG A 136 25.72 -8.93 10.25
C ARG A 136 26.02 -8.00 9.06
N THR A 137 27.25 -7.52 8.91
CA THR A 137 27.77 -6.68 7.83
C THR A 137 29.29 -6.86 7.71
N MET A 138 29.76 -7.87 6.98
CA MET A 138 31.08 -7.77 6.33
C MET A 138 30.99 -6.54 5.40
N ARG A 139 31.49 -5.38 5.84
CA ARG A 139 31.66 -4.21 4.97
C ARG A 139 32.98 -4.39 4.21
N ILE A 140 33.06 -5.43 3.39
CA ILE A 140 34.07 -5.49 2.33
C ILE A 140 33.75 -4.32 1.41
N LYS A 141 34.73 -3.43 1.16
CA LYS A 141 34.54 -2.35 0.20
C LYS A 141 34.36 -2.97 -1.18
N GLU A 142 33.43 -2.42 -1.95
CA GLU A 142 33.17 -2.86 -3.32
C GLU A 142 34.48 -2.94 -4.11
N GLY A 143 34.78 -4.12 -4.67
CA GLY A 143 35.99 -4.36 -5.46
C GLY A 143 37.24 -4.79 -4.69
N ASP A 144 37.20 -4.90 -3.35
CA ASP A 144 38.26 -5.53 -2.57
C ASP A 144 38.15 -7.06 -2.64
N TRP A 145 39.30 -7.74 -2.60
CA TRP A 145 39.36 -9.20 -2.52
C TRP A 145 38.86 -9.68 -1.16
N ILE A 146 38.12 -10.78 -1.15
CA ILE A 146 37.93 -11.50 0.10
C ILE A 146 39.27 -12.11 0.53
N THR A 147 39.63 -11.88 1.79
CA THR A 147 40.93 -12.28 2.34
C THR A 147 40.72 -13.29 3.45
N ALA A 148 41.39 -14.43 3.34
CA ALA A 148 41.43 -15.46 4.37
C ALA A 148 42.53 -15.18 5.38
N ARG A 149 42.24 -15.44 6.66
CA ARG A 149 43.22 -15.38 7.76
C ARG A 149 44.14 -16.59 7.74
N SER A 150 43.56 -17.74 7.46
CA SER A 150 44.21 -19.06 7.46
C SER A 150 43.58 -19.91 6.38
N VAL A 151 44.28 -20.94 5.94
CA VAL A 151 43.76 -21.94 5.03
C VAL A 151 44.03 -23.31 5.62
N GLN A 152 42.98 -24.08 5.82
CA GLN A 152 43.09 -25.50 6.11
C GLN A 152 43.34 -26.23 4.80
N GLN A 153 44.54 -26.79 4.65
CA GLN A 153 45.00 -27.43 3.42
C GLN A 153 45.09 -28.95 3.59
N PRO A 154 45.08 -29.73 2.49
CA PRO A 154 45.45 -31.13 2.54
C PRO A 154 46.80 -31.34 3.22
N ILE A 155 47.00 -32.51 3.82
CA ILE A 155 48.28 -32.85 4.46
C ILE A 155 49.46 -32.59 3.51
N PRO A 156 50.65 -32.21 4.03
CA PRO A 156 51.79 -31.84 3.20
C PRO A 156 52.16 -32.88 2.13
N LEU A 157 51.94 -34.17 2.44
CA LEU A 157 52.20 -35.29 1.55
C LEU A 157 51.37 -35.23 0.25
N PHE A 158 50.14 -34.71 0.31
CA PHE A 158 49.23 -34.62 -0.85
C PHE A 158 49.33 -33.28 -1.56
N ARG A 159 49.43 -32.16 -0.82
CA ARG A 159 49.35 -30.82 -1.40
C ARG A 159 50.45 -30.53 -2.43
N GLN A 160 51.58 -31.22 -2.34
CA GLN A 160 52.69 -31.07 -3.28
C GLN A 160 52.43 -31.70 -4.67
N TYR A 161 51.46 -32.60 -4.77
CA TYR A 161 51.17 -33.36 -5.99
C TYR A 161 49.87 -32.94 -6.69
N ALA A 162 48.93 -32.33 -5.97
CA ALA A 162 47.65 -31.90 -6.52
C ALA A 162 47.52 -30.38 -6.66
N ASN A 163 46.62 -29.94 -7.54
CA ASN A 163 46.30 -28.53 -7.72
C ASN A 163 45.40 -28.05 -6.56
N PRO A 164 45.68 -26.87 -5.96
CA PRO A 164 44.91 -26.37 -4.83
C PRO A 164 43.63 -25.68 -5.28
N SER A 165 42.57 -25.83 -4.48
CA SER A 165 41.30 -25.12 -4.66
C SER A 165 40.62 -24.83 -3.32
N HIS A 166 39.52 -24.09 -3.30
CA HIS A 166 38.64 -23.96 -2.13
C HIS A 166 37.22 -24.47 -2.36
N ILE A 167 36.60 -24.95 -1.29
CA ILE A 167 35.21 -25.43 -1.24
C ILE A 167 34.30 -24.57 -0.36
N ASN A 168 34.74 -23.36 0.01
CA ASN A 168 33.93 -22.43 0.79
C ASN A 168 32.57 -22.13 0.15
N ALA A 169 31.49 -22.30 0.91
CA ALA A 169 30.14 -21.89 0.53
C ALA A 169 29.86 -20.44 0.96
N THR A 170 29.22 -19.65 0.08
CA THR A 170 28.84 -18.27 0.38
C THR A 170 27.36 -18.20 0.77
N TYR A 171 27.09 -18.22 2.07
CA TYR A 171 25.74 -18.07 2.60
C TYR A 171 25.35 -16.60 2.67
N ASP A 172 24.18 -16.25 2.13
CA ASP A 172 23.64 -14.92 2.34
C ASP A 172 22.89 -14.79 3.68
N SER A 173 22.31 -13.62 3.95
CA SER A 173 21.61 -13.36 5.23
C SER A 173 20.41 -14.29 5.49
N GLY A 174 19.87 -14.94 4.46
CA GLY A 174 18.82 -15.94 4.57
C GLY A 174 19.33 -17.38 4.66
N GLY A 175 20.65 -17.58 4.68
CA GLY A 175 21.26 -18.92 4.71
C GLY A 175 21.20 -19.64 3.36
N THR A 176 20.93 -18.94 2.25
CA THR A 176 20.90 -19.55 0.91
C THR A 176 22.21 -19.27 0.16
N ILE A 177 22.69 -20.25 -0.59
CA ILE A 177 23.87 -20.13 -1.45
C ILE A 177 23.42 -19.57 -2.82
N ARG A 178 23.59 -18.26 -3.05
CA ARG A 178 23.27 -17.61 -4.35
C ARG A 178 24.50 -17.26 -5.17
N THR A 179 25.64 -17.19 -4.51
CA THR A 179 26.90 -16.71 -5.08
C THR A 179 28.02 -17.70 -4.80
N ASN A 180 29.15 -17.50 -5.48
CA ASN A 180 30.41 -18.18 -5.23
C ASN A 180 31.54 -17.16 -5.27
N TRP A 181 32.54 -17.30 -4.39
CA TRP A 181 33.81 -16.60 -4.56
C TRP A 181 34.64 -17.41 -5.53
N LEU A 182 34.87 -16.91 -6.74
CA LEU A 182 35.70 -17.63 -7.70
C LEU A 182 37.15 -17.73 -7.25
N GLN A 183 37.60 -16.76 -6.45
CA GLN A 183 38.95 -16.67 -5.95
C GLN A 183 38.97 -16.00 -4.58
N ILE A 184 39.76 -16.57 -3.66
CA ILE A 184 40.00 -16.06 -2.32
C ILE A 184 41.47 -15.68 -2.21
N LYS A 185 41.78 -14.50 -1.67
CA LYS A 185 43.16 -14.11 -1.36
C LYS A 185 43.56 -14.76 -0.04
N THR A 186 44.62 -15.55 -0.03
CA THR A 186 45.16 -16.19 1.16
C THR A 186 46.60 -15.74 1.42
N PRO A 187 47.17 -16.01 2.60
CA PRO A 187 48.58 -15.72 2.87
C PRO A 187 49.56 -16.42 1.90
N GLU A 188 49.17 -17.57 1.35
CA GLU A 188 49.98 -18.40 0.46
C GLU A 188 49.79 -18.07 -1.03
N GLY A 189 48.76 -17.29 -1.39
CA GLY A 189 48.46 -16.93 -2.76
C GLY A 189 46.98 -16.70 -3.03
N VAL A 190 46.60 -16.66 -4.31
CA VAL A 190 45.18 -16.62 -4.69
C VAL A 190 44.71 -18.05 -4.88
N LEU A 191 43.70 -18.44 -4.11
CA LEU A 191 43.12 -19.78 -4.13
C LEU A 191 41.83 -19.76 -4.97
N PRO A 192 41.76 -20.51 -6.09
CA PRO A 192 40.54 -20.60 -6.90
C PRO A 192 39.49 -21.52 -6.27
N SER A 193 38.21 -21.29 -6.54
CA SER A 193 37.14 -22.24 -6.18
C SER A 193 37.30 -23.57 -6.93
N LEU A 194 36.81 -24.68 -6.37
CA LEU A 194 36.93 -26.02 -6.98
C LEU A 194 36.50 -26.06 -8.45
N GLY A 195 35.31 -25.55 -8.78
CA GLY A 195 34.82 -25.50 -10.16
C GLY A 195 35.68 -24.64 -11.09
N LEU A 196 36.23 -23.51 -10.61
CA LEU A 196 37.15 -22.69 -11.38
C LEU A 196 38.48 -23.41 -11.63
N ALA A 197 39.05 -24.01 -10.59
CA ALA A 197 40.32 -24.73 -10.66
C ALA A 197 40.24 -25.89 -11.66
N MET A 198 39.13 -26.64 -11.64
CA MET A 198 38.88 -27.71 -12.58
C MET A 198 38.77 -27.19 -14.02
N ALA A 199 38.00 -26.12 -14.25
CA ALA A 199 37.86 -25.53 -15.57
C ALA A 199 39.20 -25.02 -16.14
N GLN A 200 40.00 -24.34 -15.31
CA GLN A 200 41.34 -23.87 -15.69
C GLN A 200 42.26 -25.03 -16.07
N LEU A 201 42.27 -26.10 -15.27
CA LEU A 201 43.10 -27.28 -15.49
C LEU A 201 42.67 -28.06 -16.75
N GLY A 202 41.37 -28.08 -17.03
CA GLY A 202 40.79 -28.65 -18.25
C GLY A 202 40.94 -27.79 -19.50
N GLY A 203 41.66 -26.65 -19.42
CA GLY A 203 41.96 -25.77 -20.55
C GLY A 203 40.81 -24.87 -21.00
N VAL A 204 39.80 -24.65 -20.15
CA VAL A 204 38.68 -23.74 -20.46
C VAL A 204 39.10 -22.29 -20.28
N ASP A 205 38.71 -21.42 -21.22
CA ASP A 205 38.94 -19.98 -21.07
C ASP A 205 38.04 -19.42 -19.97
N VAL A 206 38.66 -18.97 -18.88
CA VAL A 206 37.99 -18.38 -17.71
C VAL A 206 38.21 -16.87 -17.62
N SER A 207 38.88 -16.25 -18.60
CA SER A 207 39.24 -14.83 -18.57
C SER A 207 38.02 -13.92 -18.43
N LYS A 208 36.88 -14.30 -19.01
CA LYS A 208 35.58 -13.62 -18.89
C LYS A 208 35.13 -13.47 -17.43
N TYR A 209 35.36 -14.48 -16.60
CA TYR A 209 34.93 -14.51 -15.21
C TYR A 209 35.90 -13.78 -14.29
N LEU A 210 37.21 -13.95 -14.51
CA LEU A 210 38.25 -13.32 -13.71
C LEU A 210 38.33 -11.80 -13.92
N ASN A 211 37.93 -11.33 -15.11
CA ASN A 211 37.89 -9.91 -15.46
C ASN A 211 36.49 -9.29 -15.32
N ALA A 212 35.51 -10.03 -14.80
CA ALA A 212 34.16 -9.52 -14.62
C ALA A 212 34.13 -8.34 -13.63
N PRO A 213 33.28 -7.32 -13.87
CA PRO A 213 33.06 -6.27 -12.89
C PRO A 213 32.49 -6.86 -11.60
N ALA A 214 32.91 -6.30 -10.46
CA ALA A 214 32.37 -6.70 -9.17
C ALA A 214 30.86 -6.46 -9.12
N ILE A 215 30.12 -7.36 -8.46
CA ILE A 215 28.72 -7.14 -8.13
C ILE A 215 28.67 -5.94 -7.16
N GLN A 216 27.70 -5.06 -7.34
CA GLN A 216 27.58 -3.85 -6.52
C GLN A 216 27.50 -4.20 -5.02
N ASN A 217 28.28 -3.51 -4.19
CA ASN A 217 28.41 -3.78 -2.75
C ASN A 217 28.89 -5.20 -2.39
N ARG A 218 29.62 -5.88 -3.28
CA ARG A 218 30.16 -7.24 -3.05
C ARG A 218 31.68 -7.30 -3.28
N PRO A 219 32.35 -8.36 -2.78
CA PRO A 219 33.78 -8.57 -2.99
C PRO A 219 34.13 -8.79 -4.46
N LYS A 220 35.39 -8.54 -4.80
CA LYS A 220 35.97 -8.89 -6.09
C LYS A 220 35.94 -10.41 -6.29
N SER A 221 35.69 -10.83 -7.54
CA SER A 221 35.58 -12.24 -7.93
C SER A 221 34.39 -13.00 -7.32
N GLU A 222 33.43 -12.32 -6.67
CA GLU A 222 32.13 -12.91 -6.34
C GLU A 222 31.25 -12.96 -7.60
N MET A 223 30.65 -14.13 -7.86
CA MET A 223 29.80 -14.39 -9.01
C MET A 223 28.48 -15.04 -8.57
N TYR A 224 27.36 -14.68 -9.19
CA TYR A 224 26.12 -15.43 -9.05
C TYR A 224 26.24 -16.83 -9.67
N ILE A 225 25.76 -17.83 -8.94
CA ILE A 225 25.66 -19.20 -9.45
C ILE A 225 24.39 -19.30 -10.31
N LYS A 226 24.55 -19.71 -11.56
CA LYS A 226 23.46 -20.08 -12.45
C LYS A 226 23.08 -21.52 -12.16
N TRP A 227 22.14 -21.67 -11.25
CA TRP A 227 21.51 -22.93 -10.86
C TRP A 227 20.67 -23.48 -12.03
N ASP A 228 21.34 -24.21 -12.92
CA ASP A 228 20.76 -24.66 -14.20
C ASP A 228 20.37 -26.16 -14.18
N ALA A 229 20.71 -26.85 -13.10
CA ALA A 229 20.46 -28.28 -12.88
C ALA A 229 20.33 -28.60 -11.39
N ASN A 230 19.37 -29.46 -11.07
CA ASN A 230 19.17 -30.09 -9.77
C ASN A 230 20.09 -31.30 -9.58
N GLU A 231 20.15 -31.91 -8.39
CA GLU A 231 20.98 -33.10 -8.15
C GLU A 231 20.70 -34.25 -9.12
N LEU A 232 19.41 -34.51 -9.37
CA LEU A 232 18.96 -35.63 -10.21
C LEU A 232 19.22 -35.43 -11.69
N ASP A 233 19.56 -34.20 -12.11
CA ASP A 233 19.86 -33.90 -13.51
C ASP A 233 21.31 -34.25 -13.85
N PHE A 234 22.22 -34.26 -12.87
CA PHE A 234 23.61 -34.65 -13.06
C PHE A 234 23.74 -36.17 -13.12
N GLU A 235 24.60 -36.65 -14.03
CA GLU A 235 24.97 -38.07 -14.04
C GLU A 235 25.82 -38.36 -12.80
N THR A 236 25.29 -39.21 -11.91
CA THR A 236 25.95 -39.60 -10.67
C THR A 236 26.24 -41.10 -10.64
N ILE A 237 27.50 -41.45 -10.42
CA ILE A 237 28.00 -42.83 -10.38
C ILE A 237 28.54 -43.13 -8.97
N PRO A 238 28.08 -44.21 -8.30
CA PRO A 238 28.61 -44.59 -6.99
C PRO A 238 30.11 -44.92 -7.02
N VAL A 239 30.88 -44.45 -6.02
CA VAL A 239 32.32 -44.76 -5.88
C VAL A 239 32.58 -46.27 -5.93
N SER A 240 31.74 -47.08 -5.29
CA SER A 240 31.89 -48.54 -5.28
C SER A 240 31.89 -49.17 -6.67
N ARG A 241 31.11 -48.61 -7.61
CA ARG A 241 31.05 -49.12 -8.98
C ARG A 241 32.30 -48.78 -9.77
N VAL A 242 32.86 -47.59 -9.55
CA VAL A 242 34.13 -47.16 -10.17
C VAL A 242 35.28 -48.02 -9.66
N VAL A 243 35.40 -48.18 -8.34
CA VAL A 243 36.47 -48.97 -7.70
C VAL A 243 36.39 -50.46 -8.06
N SER A 244 35.17 -51.01 -8.21
CA SER A 244 34.98 -52.40 -8.64
C SER A 244 35.19 -52.62 -10.15
N GLY A 245 35.37 -51.56 -10.95
CA GLY A 245 35.53 -51.64 -12.40
C GLY A 245 34.29 -52.11 -13.14
N THR A 246 33.09 -51.87 -12.59
CA THR A 246 31.80 -52.27 -13.20
C THR A 246 31.25 -51.21 -14.15
N VAL A 247 31.84 -50.02 -14.15
CA VAL A 247 31.47 -48.89 -15.00
C VAL A 247 32.32 -48.91 -16.27
N PRO A 248 31.71 -48.77 -17.46
CA PRO A 248 32.45 -48.65 -18.72
C PRO A 248 33.39 -47.42 -18.75
N ASP A 249 34.59 -47.58 -19.33
CA ASP A 249 35.61 -46.51 -19.38
C ASP A 249 35.13 -45.25 -20.14
N ASP A 250 34.24 -45.40 -21.13
CA ASP A 250 33.66 -44.29 -21.88
C ASP A 250 32.81 -43.35 -21.01
N ALA A 251 32.38 -43.79 -19.83
CA ALA A 251 31.66 -42.95 -18.88
C ALA A 251 32.50 -41.79 -18.33
N PHE A 252 33.84 -41.86 -18.39
CA PHE A 252 34.75 -40.83 -17.83
C PHE A 252 35.64 -40.16 -18.86
N LYS A 253 35.77 -40.75 -20.05
CA LYS A 253 36.70 -40.29 -21.08
C LYS A 253 36.46 -38.84 -21.49
N ASP A 254 37.50 -38.01 -21.38
CA ASP A 254 37.48 -36.58 -21.69
C ASP A 254 36.50 -35.73 -20.84
N ARG A 255 36.00 -36.29 -19.71
CA ARG A 255 35.03 -35.64 -18.81
C ARG A 255 35.66 -35.10 -17.52
N PHE A 256 35.02 -34.10 -16.93
CA PHE A 256 35.31 -33.56 -15.61
C PHE A 256 34.59 -34.39 -14.54
N VAL A 257 35.35 -34.98 -13.63
CA VAL A 257 34.84 -35.89 -12.59
C VAL A 257 34.89 -35.18 -11.24
N LEU A 258 33.72 -34.97 -10.62
CA LEU A 258 33.58 -34.41 -9.28
C LEU A 258 33.32 -35.53 -8.27
N ILE A 259 34.14 -35.66 -7.24
CA ILE A 259 34.00 -36.69 -6.21
C ILE A 259 33.55 -36.04 -4.92
N GLY A 260 32.40 -36.42 -4.37
CA GLY A 260 31.88 -35.81 -3.15
C GLY A 260 30.75 -36.61 -2.51
N TYR A 261 30.24 -36.11 -1.39
CA TYR A 261 29.15 -36.76 -0.67
C TYR A 261 27.81 -36.64 -1.38
N THR A 262 27.09 -37.75 -1.45
CA THR A 262 25.72 -37.82 -2.00
C THR A 262 24.83 -38.74 -1.16
N ALA A 263 25.26 -39.09 0.05
CA ALA A 263 24.50 -39.88 1.00
C ALA A 263 23.62 -38.96 1.87
N PRO A 264 22.34 -39.31 2.12
CA PRO A 264 21.42 -38.42 2.82
C PRO A 264 21.91 -37.95 4.19
N GLY A 265 21.68 -36.68 4.52
CA GLY A 265 21.90 -36.11 5.84
C GLY A 265 23.34 -35.68 6.12
N SER A 266 24.17 -35.53 5.08
CA SER A 266 25.54 -35.03 5.20
C SER A 266 25.85 -34.05 4.07
N ASP A 267 26.53 -32.96 4.42
CA ASP A 267 27.04 -31.95 3.48
C ASP A 267 25.99 -31.33 2.54
N GLU A 268 24.81 -31.00 3.10
CA GLU A 268 23.71 -30.35 2.39
C GLU A 268 23.64 -28.83 2.68
N GLY A 269 23.17 -28.05 1.71
CA GLY A 269 22.90 -26.63 1.85
C GLY A 269 21.65 -26.16 1.12
N ILE A 270 21.13 -24.99 1.56
CA ILE A 270 19.96 -24.37 0.95
C ILE A 270 20.40 -23.59 -0.29
N THR A 271 19.80 -23.88 -1.44
CA THR A 271 20.02 -23.18 -2.72
C THR A 271 18.72 -22.54 -3.21
N PRO A 272 18.78 -21.66 -4.23
CA PRO A 272 17.60 -21.11 -4.86
C PRO A 272 16.69 -22.16 -5.46
N ILE A 273 17.20 -23.32 -5.89
CA ILE A 273 16.42 -24.35 -6.61
C ILE A 273 15.98 -25.49 -5.70
N GLU A 274 16.82 -25.88 -4.73
CA GLU A 274 16.61 -27.01 -3.83
C GLU A 274 17.02 -26.67 -2.38
N GLU A 275 16.19 -27.04 -1.40
CA GLU A 275 16.43 -26.72 0.02
C GLU A 275 17.52 -27.61 0.66
N HIS A 276 17.73 -28.80 0.11
CA HIS A 276 18.61 -29.85 0.64
C HIS A 276 19.53 -30.35 -0.47
N MET A 277 20.38 -29.47 -1.02
CA MET A 277 21.32 -29.85 -2.05
C MET A 277 22.68 -30.23 -1.44
N HIS A 278 23.18 -31.43 -1.71
CA HIS A 278 24.53 -31.86 -1.43
C HIS A 278 25.52 -30.94 -2.15
N LEU A 279 26.50 -30.40 -1.42
CA LEU A 279 27.32 -29.30 -1.89
C LEU A 279 28.26 -29.64 -3.06
N VAL A 280 28.51 -30.93 -3.31
CA VAL A 280 29.16 -31.39 -4.55
C VAL A 280 28.41 -30.91 -5.81
N TYR A 281 27.07 -30.86 -5.78
CA TYR A 281 26.26 -30.37 -6.90
C TYR A 281 26.24 -28.83 -6.99
N ALA A 282 26.57 -28.12 -5.92
CA ALA A 282 26.85 -26.69 -5.99
C ALA A 282 28.14 -26.44 -6.79
N HIS A 283 29.19 -27.23 -6.53
CA HIS A 283 30.42 -27.21 -7.32
C HIS A 283 30.18 -27.63 -8.78
N ALA A 284 29.33 -28.64 -9.01
CA ALA A 284 28.92 -29.06 -10.35
C ALA A 284 28.18 -27.94 -11.11
N ASN A 285 27.28 -27.20 -10.47
CA ASN A 285 26.60 -26.05 -11.08
C ASN A 285 27.56 -24.90 -11.41
N ILE A 286 28.54 -24.62 -10.54
CA ILE A 286 29.59 -23.61 -10.81
C ILE A 286 30.42 -24.02 -12.04
N LEU A 287 30.86 -25.29 -12.10
CA LEU A 287 31.60 -25.82 -13.23
C LEU A 287 30.75 -25.80 -14.51
N ASN A 288 29.49 -26.25 -14.43
CA ASN A 288 28.52 -26.24 -15.54
C ASN A 288 28.36 -24.85 -16.15
N GLN A 289 28.21 -23.82 -15.30
CA GLN A 289 28.12 -22.43 -15.75
C GLN A 289 29.38 -21.98 -16.52
N ILE A 290 30.57 -22.37 -16.04
CA ILE A 290 31.85 -22.03 -16.68
C ILE A 290 32.03 -22.78 -18.01
N LEU A 291 31.72 -24.08 -18.05
CA LEU A 291 31.81 -24.90 -19.27
C LEU A 291 30.85 -24.38 -20.35
N LYS A 292 29.61 -24.04 -19.98
CA LYS A 292 28.63 -23.43 -20.88
C LYS A 292 28.91 -21.96 -21.23
N GLN A 293 29.98 -21.36 -20.68
CA GLN A 293 30.35 -19.96 -20.89
C GLN A 293 29.23 -18.96 -20.51
N GLN A 294 28.35 -19.35 -19.59
CA GLN A 294 27.23 -18.55 -19.10
C GLN A 294 27.66 -17.62 -17.98
N TRP A 295 27.07 -16.43 -17.91
CA TRP A 295 27.38 -15.46 -16.85
C TRP A 295 26.17 -14.58 -16.58
N ILE A 296 25.68 -14.65 -15.34
CA ILE A 296 24.65 -13.74 -14.85
C ILE A 296 25.29 -12.35 -14.67
N GLN A 297 24.95 -11.44 -15.57
CA GLN A 297 25.44 -10.07 -15.55
C GLN A 297 24.57 -9.23 -14.60
N PRO A 298 25.15 -8.72 -13.49
CA PRO A 298 24.41 -7.84 -12.60
C PRO A 298 24.15 -6.49 -13.27
N GLY A 299 22.91 -6.02 -13.18
CA GLY A 299 22.53 -4.68 -13.57
C GLY A 299 23.26 -3.62 -12.76
N LYS A 300 23.60 -2.50 -13.40
CA LYS A 300 24.25 -1.37 -12.71
C LYS A 300 23.29 -0.75 -11.69
N GLY A 301 23.74 -0.51 -10.47
CA GLY A 301 22.93 0.15 -9.43
C GLY A 301 22.32 1.48 -9.83
N ALA A 302 23.02 2.27 -10.66
CA ALA A 302 22.51 3.51 -11.20
C ALA A 302 21.23 3.31 -12.05
N VAL A 303 21.12 2.19 -12.77
CA VAL A 303 19.92 1.83 -13.54
C VAL A 303 18.77 1.50 -12.61
N THR A 304 19.02 0.72 -11.54
CA THR A 304 18.00 0.42 -10.52
C THR A 304 17.47 1.68 -9.85
N VAL A 305 18.34 2.62 -9.48
CA VAL A 305 17.94 3.91 -8.89
C VAL A 305 17.17 4.76 -9.91
N ALA A 306 17.62 4.83 -11.16
CA ALA A 306 16.93 5.57 -12.22
C ALA A 306 15.53 5.01 -12.49
N LEU A 307 15.39 3.68 -12.53
CA LEU A 307 14.09 3.01 -12.64
C LEU A 307 13.19 3.33 -11.44
N ALA A 308 13.72 3.32 -10.22
CA ALA A 308 12.94 3.67 -9.03
C ALA A 308 12.43 5.12 -9.08
N ILE A 309 13.28 6.07 -9.47
CA ILE A 309 12.90 7.47 -9.65
C ILE A 309 11.82 7.59 -10.74
N LEU A 310 12.02 6.92 -11.88
CA LEU A 310 11.05 6.91 -12.97
C LEU A 310 9.69 6.38 -12.52
N MET A 311 9.65 5.28 -11.76
CA MET A 311 8.41 4.68 -11.26
C MET A 311 7.72 5.57 -10.22
N VAL A 312 8.49 6.21 -9.33
CA VAL A 312 7.95 7.18 -8.35
C VAL A 312 7.26 8.34 -9.07
N LEU A 313 7.91 8.91 -10.09
CA LEU A 313 7.37 10.02 -10.89
C LEU A 313 6.15 9.60 -11.70
N LEU A 314 6.23 8.44 -12.39
CA LEU A 314 5.16 7.93 -13.22
C LEU A 314 3.92 7.61 -12.39
N TYR A 315 4.07 6.91 -11.26
CA TYR A 315 2.92 6.53 -10.42
C TYR A 315 2.30 7.76 -9.77
N GLY A 316 3.14 8.69 -9.29
CA GLY A 316 2.67 9.99 -8.81
C GLY A 316 1.84 10.71 -9.88
N PHE A 317 2.37 10.83 -11.11
CA PHE A 317 1.65 11.44 -12.23
C PHE A 317 0.31 10.76 -12.54
N LEU A 318 0.28 9.42 -12.59
CA LEU A 318 -0.93 8.64 -12.85
C LEU A 318 -1.99 8.86 -11.77
N THR A 319 -1.62 8.95 -10.49
CA THR A 319 -2.55 9.23 -9.39
C THR A 319 -3.28 10.57 -9.59
N TRP A 320 -2.58 11.59 -10.06
CA TRP A 320 -3.17 12.91 -10.31
C TRP A 320 -4.00 12.97 -11.60
N LYS A 321 -3.68 12.15 -12.60
CA LYS A 321 -4.37 12.13 -13.90
C LYS A 321 -5.60 11.22 -13.94
N LEU A 322 -5.59 10.09 -13.25
CA LEU A 322 -6.61 9.06 -13.35
C LEU A 322 -7.56 9.06 -12.14
N LYS A 323 -8.74 8.43 -12.28
CA LYS A 323 -9.61 8.10 -11.13
C LYS A 323 -8.91 7.04 -10.26
N PRO A 324 -9.18 6.96 -8.94
CA PRO A 324 -8.48 6.04 -8.04
C PRO A 324 -8.45 4.57 -8.50
N ILE A 325 -9.60 4.02 -8.91
CA ILE A 325 -9.68 2.61 -9.37
C ILE A 325 -8.89 2.40 -10.67
N THR A 326 -9.05 3.29 -11.65
CA THR A 326 -8.31 3.21 -12.92
C THR A 326 -6.80 3.43 -12.72
N GLY A 327 -6.42 4.30 -11.78
CA GLY A 327 -5.02 4.52 -11.41
C GLY A 327 -4.40 3.27 -10.77
N LEU A 328 -5.14 2.62 -9.86
CA LEU A 328 -4.72 1.37 -9.24
C LEU A 328 -4.48 0.28 -10.28
N ILE A 329 -5.41 0.08 -11.21
CA ILE A 329 -5.26 -0.91 -12.29
C ILE A 329 -4.03 -0.58 -13.15
N ALA A 330 -3.85 0.68 -13.55
CA ALA A 330 -2.72 1.10 -14.37
C ALA A 330 -1.37 0.81 -13.70
N ILE A 331 -1.22 1.09 -12.39
CA ILE A 331 0.03 0.81 -11.68
C ILE A 331 0.29 -0.70 -11.51
N PHE A 332 -0.76 -1.51 -11.33
CA PHE A 332 -0.59 -2.97 -11.27
C PHE A 332 -0.12 -3.52 -12.61
N VAL A 333 -0.75 -3.09 -13.71
CA VAL A 333 -0.35 -3.49 -15.06
C VAL A 333 1.10 -3.07 -15.34
N LEU A 334 1.48 -1.84 -15.03
CA LEU A 334 2.86 -1.37 -15.19
C LEU A 334 3.86 -2.16 -14.34
N SER A 335 3.51 -2.52 -13.11
CA SER A 335 4.36 -3.34 -12.24
C SER A 335 4.57 -4.74 -12.83
N ILE A 336 3.50 -5.36 -13.32
CA ILE A 336 3.55 -6.68 -13.97
C ILE A 336 4.41 -6.63 -15.23
N LEU A 337 4.23 -5.61 -16.07
CA LEU A 337 5.04 -5.43 -17.28
C LEU A 337 6.53 -5.22 -16.96
N LEU A 338 6.85 -4.49 -15.89
CA LEU A 338 8.23 -4.29 -15.45
C LEU A 338 8.86 -5.59 -14.94
N LEU A 339 8.15 -6.35 -14.11
CA LEU A 339 8.60 -7.66 -13.61
C LEU A 339 8.74 -8.68 -14.74
N LEU A 340 7.81 -8.69 -15.70
CA LEU A 340 7.88 -9.51 -16.89
C LEU A 340 9.09 -9.11 -17.74
N GLY A 341 9.34 -7.82 -17.95
CA GLY A 341 10.52 -7.32 -18.65
C GLY A 341 11.82 -7.74 -17.97
N GLN A 342 11.88 -7.69 -16.64
CA GLN A 342 13.00 -8.23 -15.86
C GLN A 342 13.19 -9.74 -16.10
N TYR A 343 12.12 -10.53 -16.01
CA TYR A 343 12.17 -11.97 -16.23
C TYR A 343 12.66 -12.31 -17.64
N LEU A 344 12.10 -11.67 -18.68
CA LEU A 344 12.51 -11.88 -20.06
C LEU A 344 13.97 -11.49 -20.30
N SER A 345 14.41 -10.36 -19.73
CA SER A 345 15.81 -9.95 -19.77
C SER A 345 16.72 -11.03 -19.17
N PHE A 346 16.35 -11.56 -18.01
CA PHE A 346 17.11 -12.61 -17.34
C PHE A 346 17.14 -13.91 -18.16
N ALA A 347 15.97 -14.41 -18.57
CA ALA A 347 15.84 -15.70 -19.23
C ALA A 347 16.55 -15.77 -20.59
N TYR A 348 16.60 -14.67 -21.35
CA TYR A 348 17.17 -14.65 -22.70
C TYR A 348 18.58 -14.08 -22.80
N SER A 349 19.04 -13.30 -21.81
CA SER A 349 20.34 -12.62 -21.89
C SER A 349 21.21 -12.75 -20.65
N ASP A 350 20.77 -13.50 -19.64
CA ASP A 350 21.44 -13.62 -18.33
C ASP A 350 21.68 -12.26 -17.65
N TYR A 351 20.97 -11.21 -18.06
CA TYR A 351 21.09 -9.87 -17.51
C TYR A 351 20.02 -9.63 -16.46
N TYR A 352 20.44 -9.48 -15.20
CA TYR A 352 19.54 -9.32 -14.05
C TYR A 352 19.54 -7.88 -13.55
N ILE A 353 18.40 -7.20 -13.66
CA ILE A 353 18.14 -5.94 -12.94
C ILE A 353 17.12 -6.21 -11.86
N ASP A 354 17.43 -5.87 -10.61
CA ASP A 354 16.45 -5.87 -9.54
C ASP A 354 15.45 -4.71 -9.71
N THR A 355 14.20 -5.03 -10.03
CA THR A 355 13.12 -4.05 -10.18
C THR A 355 12.21 -3.93 -8.96
N ILE A 356 12.40 -4.77 -7.93
CA ILE A 356 11.53 -4.81 -6.74
C ILE A 356 11.54 -3.48 -6.00
N GLY A 357 12.73 -2.90 -5.82
CA GLY A 357 12.87 -1.58 -5.21
C GLY A 357 12.15 -0.47 -5.99
N ALA A 358 12.10 -0.57 -7.33
CA ALA A 358 11.41 0.40 -8.17
C ALA A 358 9.88 0.26 -8.09
N VAL A 359 9.37 -0.98 -8.13
CA VAL A 359 7.95 -1.27 -7.93
C VAL A 359 7.50 -0.81 -6.54
N GLY A 360 8.21 -1.21 -5.49
CA GLY A 360 7.90 -0.84 -4.10
C GLY A 360 7.90 0.67 -3.88
N SER A 361 8.92 1.38 -4.40
CA SER A 361 8.98 2.85 -4.35
C SER A 361 7.82 3.50 -5.10
N GLY A 362 7.44 2.95 -6.27
CA GLY A 362 6.26 3.36 -7.02
C GLY A 362 4.98 3.23 -6.19
N PHE A 363 4.75 2.10 -5.53
CA PHE A 363 3.57 1.88 -4.68
C PHE A 363 3.52 2.86 -3.50
N ILE A 364 4.65 3.14 -2.84
CA ILE A 364 4.72 4.16 -1.77
C ILE A 364 4.35 5.54 -2.32
N SER A 365 4.85 5.90 -3.51
CA SER A 365 4.48 7.14 -4.21
C SER A 365 2.99 7.21 -4.51
N TYR A 366 2.41 6.13 -5.03
CA TYR A 366 0.98 6.05 -5.33
C TYR A 366 0.12 6.26 -4.08
N LEU A 367 0.39 5.52 -3.00
CA LEU A 367 -0.38 5.59 -1.75
C LEU A 367 -0.31 6.98 -1.12
N THR A 368 0.89 7.58 -1.13
CA THR A 368 1.09 8.92 -0.57
C THR A 368 0.37 9.99 -1.40
N ASN A 369 0.46 9.91 -2.73
CA ASN A 369 -0.25 10.85 -3.61
C ASN A 369 -1.77 10.64 -3.55
N LEU A 370 -2.26 9.41 -3.37
CA LEU A 370 -3.67 9.12 -3.21
C LEU A 370 -4.21 9.74 -1.92
N ALA A 371 -3.49 9.60 -0.80
CA ALA A 371 -3.85 10.23 0.47
C ALA A 371 -3.91 11.76 0.33
N MET A 372 -2.91 12.38 -0.31
CA MET A 372 -2.91 13.83 -0.57
C MET A 372 -4.09 14.25 -1.45
N LYS A 373 -4.35 13.53 -2.54
CA LYS A 373 -5.45 13.80 -3.46
C LYS A 373 -6.79 13.78 -2.73
N THR A 374 -7.08 12.68 -2.02
CA THR A 374 -8.32 12.51 -1.24
C THR A 374 -8.47 13.58 -0.15
N TYR A 375 -7.38 13.93 0.55
CA TYR A 375 -7.41 14.99 1.55
C TYR A 375 -7.81 16.34 0.95
N PHE A 376 -7.22 16.73 -0.18
CA PHE A 376 -7.55 18.00 -0.83
C PHE A 376 -8.95 18.01 -1.44
N GLU A 377 -9.40 16.90 -2.03
CA GLU A 377 -10.77 16.74 -2.54
C GLU A 377 -11.80 16.85 -1.41
N THR A 378 -11.56 16.18 -0.28
CA THR A 378 -12.43 16.23 0.90
C THR A 378 -12.45 17.63 1.53
N LYS A 379 -11.29 18.28 1.66
CA LYS A 379 -11.19 19.65 2.18
C LYS A 379 -11.96 20.64 1.30
N GLN A 380 -11.89 20.48 -0.02
CA GLN A 380 -12.63 21.32 -0.96
C GLN A 380 -14.14 21.06 -0.87
N LYS A 381 -14.58 19.80 -0.82
CA LYS A 381 -15.99 19.44 -0.63
C LYS A 381 -16.53 20.06 0.67
N ASN A 382 -15.85 19.87 1.79
CA ASN A 382 -16.25 20.43 3.08
C ASN A 382 -16.29 21.97 3.10
N TYR A 383 -15.36 22.62 2.41
CA TYR A 383 -15.36 24.08 2.28
C TYR A 383 -16.60 24.56 1.51
N ILE A 384 -16.92 23.92 0.38
CA ILE A 384 -18.10 24.22 -0.42
C ILE A 384 -19.37 23.97 0.41
N THR A 385 -19.53 22.79 1.02
CA THR A 385 -20.67 22.46 1.89
C THR A 385 -20.86 23.49 3.01
N LYS A 386 -19.77 23.96 3.65
CA LYS A 386 -19.84 24.98 4.69
C LYS A 386 -20.28 26.36 4.16
N GLN A 387 -19.88 26.74 2.94
CA GLN A 387 -20.32 28.01 2.35
C GLN A 387 -21.78 27.95 1.92
N PHE A 388 -22.22 26.84 1.31
CA PHE A 388 -23.62 26.65 0.92
C PHE A 388 -24.55 26.48 2.14
N GLY A 389 -24.08 25.87 3.23
CA GLY A 389 -24.82 25.74 4.49
C GLY A 389 -25.13 27.05 5.22
N ARG A 390 -24.62 28.20 4.72
CA ARG A 390 -25.00 29.54 5.20
C ARG A 390 -26.23 30.10 4.50
N TYR A 391 -26.60 29.54 3.35
CA TYR A 391 -27.73 29.98 2.54
C TYR A 391 -28.88 28.98 2.54
N ILE A 392 -28.61 27.73 2.92
CA ILE A 392 -29.54 26.59 2.96
C ILE A 392 -29.22 25.78 4.23
N SER A 393 -30.21 25.10 4.83
CA SER A 393 -29.98 24.29 6.03
C SER A 393 -28.84 23.27 5.80
N PRO A 394 -27.91 23.08 6.76
CA PRO A 394 -26.75 22.20 6.60
C PRO A 394 -27.11 20.76 6.23
N ASP A 395 -28.27 20.28 6.66
CA ASP A 395 -28.74 18.92 6.40
C ASP A 395 -29.23 18.76 4.96
N LEU A 396 -29.95 19.76 4.41
CA LEU A 396 -30.33 19.77 3.00
C LEU A 396 -29.11 19.87 2.08
N VAL A 397 -28.09 20.65 2.45
CA VAL A 397 -26.84 20.70 1.66
C VAL A 397 -26.10 19.36 1.68
N ARG A 398 -26.12 18.62 2.79
CA ARG A 398 -25.52 17.28 2.85
C ARG A 398 -26.29 16.30 1.99
N GLU A 399 -27.61 16.34 2.03
CA GLU A 399 -28.49 15.48 1.22
C GLU A 399 -28.29 15.75 -0.28
N ILE A 400 -28.26 17.03 -0.70
CA ILE A 400 -27.93 17.42 -2.08
C ILE A 400 -26.51 16.99 -2.47
N ALA A 401 -25.54 17.07 -1.55
CA ALA A 401 -24.16 16.66 -1.81
C ALA A 401 -23.94 15.13 -1.79
N GLN A 402 -24.97 14.36 -1.44
CA GLN A 402 -25.00 12.90 -1.42
C GLN A 402 -25.87 12.32 -2.54
N SER A 403 -26.85 13.05 -3.06
CA SER A 403 -27.67 12.60 -4.19
C SER A 403 -26.94 12.86 -5.52
N ASP A 404 -26.89 11.85 -6.39
CA ASP A 404 -26.34 11.94 -7.76
C ASP A 404 -27.38 12.46 -8.77
N SER A 405 -28.53 12.94 -8.29
CA SER A 405 -29.68 13.34 -9.09
C SER A 405 -29.77 14.86 -9.23
N GLU A 406 -29.99 15.33 -10.47
CA GLU A 406 -30.30 16.75 -10.69
C GLU A 406 -31.52 17.19 -9.87
N ILE A 407 -31.50 18.45 -9.43
CA ILE A 407 -32.62 19.10 -8.75
C ILE A 407 -33.80 19.16 -9.74
N GLN A 408 -34.68 18.16 -9.70
CA GLN A 408 -35.84 18.12 -10.59
C GLN A 408 -36.86 19.17 -10.16
N LEU A 409 -37.37 19.92 -11.14
CA LEU A 409 -38.53 20.81 -10.95
C LEU A 409 -39.76 19.96 -10.67
N GLY A 410 -40.61 20.47 -9.78
CA GLY A 410 -41.81 19.77 -9.33
C GLY A 410 -41.91 19.77 -7.81
N GLY A 411 -43.03 19.28 -7.31
CA GLY A 411 -43.26 19.18 -5.88
C GLY A 411 -44.16 18.01 -5.55
N ILE A 412 -44.04 17.54 -4.32
CA ILE A 412 -44.91 16.52 -3.74
C ILE A 412 -45.99 17.20 -2.92
N SER A 413 -47.21 16.65 -2.95
CA SER A 413 -48.25 17.04 -2.00
C SER A 413 -47.88 16.46 -0.65
N LYS A 414 -47.64 17.33 0.33
CA LYS A 414 -47.24 16.96 1.69
C LYS A 414 -47.97 17.84 2.70
N GLU A 415 -48.39 17.27 3.81
CA GLU A 415 -48.90 18.04 4.93
C GLU A 415 -47.74 18.78 5.62
N LEU A 416 -47.78 20.10 5.60
CA LEU A 416 -46.80 20.95 6.27
C LEU A 416 -47.48 21.83 7.31
N THR A 417 -46.70 22.26 8.30
CA THR A 417 -47.06 23.46 9.08
C THR A 417 -46.27 24.64 8.56
N VAL A 418 -46.99 25.69 8.15
CA VAL A 418 -46.43 26.91 7.58
C VAL A 418 -46.62 28.04 8.59
N MET A 419 -45.53 28.73 8.90
CA MET A 419 -45.51 29.92 9.73
C MET A 419 -45.15 31.13 8.89
N PHE A 420 -45.95 32.19 9.02
CA PHE A 420 -45.59 33.53 8.60
C PHE A 420 -45.41 34.41 9.82
N LEU A 421 -44.38 35.26 9.76
CA LEU A 421 -44.07 36.26 10.77
C LEU A 421 -43.89 37.60 10.08
N ASP A 422 -44.45 38.66 10.64
CA ASP A 422 -44.26 40.04 10.18
C ASP A 422 -43.93 40.99 11.35
N VAL A 423 -43.08 41.98 11.11
CA VAL A 423 -42.60 42.93 12.12
C VAL A 423 -43.28 44.28 11.91
N ARG A 424 -44.25 44.59 12.75
CA ARG A 424 -44.98 45.86 12.66
C ARG A 424 -44.26 46.95 13.46
N GLY A 425 -44.25 48.16 12.91
CA GLY A 425 -43.50 49.29 13.47
C GLY A 425 -42.06 49.41 12.96
N PHE A 426 -41.67 48.58 11.98
CA PHE A 426 -40.35 48.64 11.36
C PHE A 426 -40.14 49.92 10.51
N THR A 427 -41.12 50.35 9.70
CA THR A 427 -40.98 51.54 8.86
C THR A 427 -40.71 52.82 9.69
N PRO A 428 -41.50 53.14 10.75
CA PRO A 428 -41.20 54.29 11.61
C PRO A 428 -39.85 54.20 12.34
N LEU A 429 -39.37 52.99 12.62
CA LEU A 429 -38.05 52.78 13.20
C LEU A 429 -36.95 53.06 12.17
N SER A 430 -37.10 52.57 10.94
CA SER A 430 -36.11 52.73 9.86
C SER A 430 -35.88 54.18 9.46
N GLU A 431 -36.88 55.06 9.62
CA GLU A 431 -36.74 56.51 9.41
C GLU A 431 -35.90 57.22 10.49
N LYS A 432 -35.77 56.60 11.68
CA LYS A 432 -35.01 57.14 12.82
C LYS A 432 -33.59 56.57 12.92
N LEU A 433 -33.30 55.48 12.23
CA LEU A 433 -32.02 54.78 12.27
C LEU A 433 -31.13 55.17 11.08
N LYS A 434 -29.82 55.10 11.26
CA LYS A 434 -28.89 55.13 10.12
C LYS A 434 -28.97 53.81 9.34
N PRO A 435 -28.65 53.80 8.03
CA PRO A 435 -28.71 52.58 7.22
C PRO A 435 -27.95 51.38 7.82
N GLU A 436 -26.79 51.61 8.42
CA GLU A 436 -26.00 50.55 9.08
C GLU A 436 -26.73 50.00 10.33
N GLU A 437 -27.38 50.86 11.11
CA GLU A 437 -28.14 50.48 12.31
C GLU A 437 -29.43 49.73 11.96
N VAL A 438 -30.04 50.03 10.80
CA VAL A 438 -31.17 49.25 10.25
C VAL A 438 -30.73 47.83 9.92
N VAL A 439 -29.56 47.68 9.27
CA VAL A 439 -29.01 46.36 8.92
C VAL A 439 -28.65 45.57 10.16
N ASP A 440 -28.05 46.19 11.17
CA ASP A 440 -27.73 45.53 12.45
C ASP A 440 -28.99 45.06 13.18
N PHE A 441 -30.05 45.87 13.17
CA PHE A 441 -31.35 45.48 13.73
C PHE A 441 -31.97 44.30 12.99
N LEU A 442 -32.00 44.33 11.65
CA LEU A 442 -32.49 43.21 10.84
C LEU A 442 -31.68 41.93 11.09
N ASN A 443 -30.35 42.02 11.17
CA ASN A 443 -29.50 40.88 11.47
C ASN A 443 -29.76 40.31 12.88
N LEU A 444 -29.97 41.15 13.89
CA LEU A 444 -30.34 40.71 15.23
C LEU A 444 -31.66 39.92 15.22
N MET A 445 -32.67 40.46 14.54
CA MET A 445 -33.98 39.84 14.37
C MET A 445 -33.88 38.50 13.63
N PHE A 446 -33.23 38.49 12.47
CA PHE A 446 -33.08 37.30 11.64
C PHE A 446 -32.28 36.22 12.35
N ASN A 447 -31.26 36.58 13.14
CA ASN A 447 -30.52 35.62 13.96
C ASN A 447 -31.44 34.97 15.00
N LEU A 448 -32.22 35.75 15.75
CA LEU A 448 -33.16 35.21 16.75
C LEU A 448 -34.17 34.26 16.09
N ILE A 449 -34.79 34.66 14.98
CA ILE A 449 -35.77 33.85 14.25
C ILE A 449 -35.12 32.56 13.74
N THR A 450 -33.94 32.67 13.11
CA THR A 450 -33.24 31.53 12.53
C THR A 450 -32.79 30.54 13.60
N GLU A 451 -32.26 31.00 14.72
CA GLU A 451 -31.86 30.14 15.84
C GLU A 451 -33.05 29.34 16.38
N ARG A 452 -34.19 29.99 16.67
CA ARG A 452 -35.38 29.30 17.19
C ARG A 452 -36.02 28.36 16.18
N ALA A 453 -36.03 28.74 14.90
CA ALA A 453 -36.51 27.86 13.85
C ALA A 453 -35.66 26.59 13.75
N LEU A 454 -34.34 26.73 13.65
CA LEU A 454 -33.44 25.60 13.52
C LEU A 454 -33.43 24.69 14.76
N GLU A 455 -33.46 25.26 15.97
CA GLU A 455 -33.58 24.50 17.24
C GLU A 455 -34.86 23.66 17.30
N ASN A 456 -35.92 24.09 16.63
CA ASN A 456 -37.20 23.42 16.56
C ASN A 456 -37.45 22.72 15.22
N HIS A 457 -36.40 22.39 14.47
CA HIS A 457 -36.49 21.64 13.20
C HIS A 457 -37.30 22.35 12.09
N GLY A 458 -37.40 23.67 12.16
CA GLY A 458 -37.97 24.51 11.11
C GLY A 458 -36.95 24.83 10.02
N THR A 459 -37.43 24.89 8.78
CA THR A 459 -36.68 25.33 7.61
C THR A 459 -37.11 26.74 7.23
N ILE A 460 -36.18 27.70 7.30
CA ILE A 460 -36.43 29.06 6.80
C ILE A 460 -36.54 28.99 5.28
N ASP A 461 -37.71 29.32 4.75
CA ASP A 461 -37.97 29.34 3.32
C ASP A 461 -37.43 30.62 2.69
N LYS A 462 -37.86 31.78 3.22
CA LYS A 462 -37.32 33.09 2.82
C LYS A 462 -37.62 34.20 3.83
N PHE A 463 -36.79 35.23 3.78
CA PHE A 463 -37.09 36.55 4.35
C PHE A 463 -37.67 37.45 3.26
N ILE A 464 -38.75 38.16 3.56
CA ILE A 464 -39.47 39.05 2.65
C ILE A 464 -39.51 40.43 3.29
N GLY A 465 -38.46 41.23 3.08
CA GLY A 465 -38.29 42.48 3.82
C GLY A 465 -38.07 42.19 5.30
N ASP A 466 -39.01 42.61 6.14
CA ASP A 466 -39.09 42.40 7.59
C ASP A 466 -39.95 41.19 8.00
N ALA A 467 -40.53 40.48 7.03
CA ALA A 467 -41.29 39.25 7.25
C ALA A 467 -40.44 37.99 7.03
N ALA A 468 -40.86 36.87 7.62
CA ALA A 468 -40.25 35.56 7.45
C ALA A 468 -41.30 34.47 7.16
N MET A 469 -40.94 33.53 6.29
CA MET A 469 -41.71 32.30 6.03
C MET A 469 -40.89 31.09 6.49
N ILE A 470 -41.50 30.24 7.31
CA ILE A 470 -40.86 29.06 7.89
C ILE A 470 -41.73 27.84 7.64
N LEU A 471 -41.10 26.76 7.17
CA LEU A 471 -41.72 25.48 6.87
C LEU A 471 -41.30 24.45 7.91
N TYR A 472 -42.26 23.68 8.41
CA TYR A 472 -42.01 22.50 9.22
C TYR A 472 -42.53 21.28 8.47
N ASN A 473 -41.82 20.15 8.62
CA ASN A 473 -42.02 18.92 7.84
C ASN A 473 -41.53 18.99 6.39
N ALA A 474 -40.62 19.93 6.06
CA ALA A 474 -39.92 19.97 4.78
C ALA A 474 -38.52 20.63 4.94
N PRO A 475 -37.49 20.20 4.17
CA PRO A 475 -37.47 19.06 3.26
C PRO A 475 -37.53 17.70 3.98
N LEU A 476 -37.04 17.65 5.21
CA LEU A 476 -37.02 16.45 6.04
C LEU A 476 -38.37 16.24 6.74
N ASP A 477 -38.68 14.98 7.06
CA ASP A 477 -39.82 14.64 7.91
C ASP A 477 -39.58 15.08 9.35
N VAL A 478 -40.54 15.80 9.92
CA VAL A 478 -40.50 16.29 11.29
C VAL A 478 -41.75 15.80 12.01
N PRO A 479 -41.64 14.75 12.86
CA PRO A 479 -42.74 14.32 13.72
C PRO A 479 -43.25 15.49 14.57
N HIS A 480 -44.56 15.56 14.78
CA HIS A 480 -45.18 16.66 15.55
C HIS A 480 -44.81 18.07 15.03
N HIS A 481 -44.58 18.24 13.73
CA HIS A 481 -44.29 19.54 13.12
C HIS A 481 -45.22 20.70 13.52
N PRO A 482 -46.54 20.51 13.79
CA PRO A 482 -47.39 21.60 14.25
C PRO A 482 -46.98 22.09 15.65
N TYR A 483 -46.57 21.18 16.54
CA TYR A 483 -46.07 21.52 17.88
C TYR A 483 -44.79 22.35 17.78
N HIS A 484 -43.84 21.93 16.94
CA HIS A 484 -42.58 22.64 16.73
C HIS A 484 -42.78 24.05 16.17
N ALA A 485 -43.73 24.22 15.24
CA ALA A 485 -44.09 25.54 14.74
C ALA A 485 -44.66 26.44 15.85
N VAL A 486 -45.63 25.96 16.62
CA VAL A 486 -46.23 26.77 17.71
C VAL A 486 -45.19 27.08 18.80
N LYS A 487 -44.33 26.12 19.15
CA LYS A 487 -43.22 26.32 20.08
C LYS A 487 -42.28 27.43 19.60
N THR A 488 -41.90 27.40 18.33
CA THR A 488 -41.04 28.43 17.72
C THR A 488 -41.69 29.81 17.80
N ALA A 489 -42.99 29.92 17.50
CA ALA A 489 -43.70 31.19 17.58
C ALA A 489 -43.67 31.77 19.00
N TYR A 490 -43.91 30.91 19.99
CA TYR A 490 -43.88 31.27 21.40
C TYR A 490 -42.48 31.73 21.84
N GLU A 491 -41.44 30.99 21.48
CA GLU A 491 -40.05 31.34 21.80
C GLU A 491 -39.58 32.62 21.11
N ILE A 492 -40.00 32.86 19.86
CA ILE A 492 -39.74 34.12 19.16
C ILE A 492 -40.43 35.28 19.89
N GLN A 493 -41.71 35.15 20.27
CA GLN A 493 -42.41 36.22 21.00
C GLN A 493 -41.74 36.55 22.33
N LYS A 494 -41.28 35.53 23.08
CA LYS A 494 -40.53 35.72 24.32
C LYS A 494 -39.17 36.37 24.09
N GLY A 495 -38.39 35.89 23.11
CA GLY A 495 -37.10 36.48 22.75
C GLY A 495 -37.22 37.95 22.36
N MET A 496 -38.34 38.32 21.73
CA MET A 496 -38.65 39.68 21.32
C MET A 496 -39.03 40.62 22.47
N GLU A 497 -39.36 40.13 23.67
CA GLU A 497 -39.71 41.00 24.81
C GLU A 497 -38.58 41.97 25.16
N LYS A 498 -37.35 41.45 25.25
CA LYS A 498 -36.16 42.26 25.53
C LYS A 498 -35.88 43.24 24.39
N VAL A 499 -35.93 42.77 23.14
CA VAL A 499 -35.69 43.60 21.95
C VAL A 499 -36.69 44.77 21.89
N ARG A 500 -37.97 44.50 22.17
CA ARG A 500 -39.02 45.55 22.21
C ARG A 500 -38.76 46.58 23.31
N ALA A 501 -38.36 46.14 24.50
CA ALA A 501 -38.03 47.02 25.61
C ALA A 501 -36.85 47.95 25.25
N ASP A 502 -35.76 47.37 24.74
CA ASP A 502 -34.54 48.09 24.37
C ASP A 502 -34.81 49.15 23.27
N VAL A 503 -35.62 48.79 22.25
CA VAL A 503 -35.98 49.73 21.18
C VAL A 503 -36.88 50.85 21.69
N MET A 504 -37.87 50.54 22.53
CA MET A 504 -38.76 51.55 23.08
C MET A 504 -37.98 52.56 23.94
N GLU A 505 -37.06 52.08 24.78
CA GLU A 505 -36.19 52.94 25.60
C GLU A 505 -35.28 53.83 24.74
N LYS A 506 -34.67 53.26 23.70
CA LYS A 506 -33.66 53.97 22.90
C LYS A 506 -34.25 54.90 21.84
N TYR A 507 -35.38 54.53 21.22
CA TYR A 507 -35.91 55.22 20.03
C TYR A 507 -37.36 55.70 20.17
N GLY A 508 -38.06 55.31 21.25
CA GLY A 508 -39.47 55.65 21.47
C GLY A 508 -40.40 55.11 20.38
N VAL A 509 -40.08 53.94 19.81
CA VAL A 509 -40.88 53.26 18.79
C VAL A 509 -41.29 51.90 19.32
N THR A 510 -42.59 51.62 19.26
CA THR A 510 -43.11 50.30 19.56
C THR A 510 -42.94 49.38 18.36
N ILE A 511 -42.20 48.29 18.56
CA ILE A 511 -42.14 47.18 17.61
C ILE A 511 -43.06 46.08 18.11
N SER A 512 -43.75 45.41 17.20
CA SER A 512 -44.51 44.21 17.52
C SER A 512 -44.35 43.18 16.44
N VAL A 513 -44.53 41.91 16.79
CA VAL A 513 -44.42 40.80 15.85
C VAL A 513 -45.77 40.11 15.75
N GLY A 514 -46.32 40.01 14.54
CA GLY A 514 -47.49 39.20 14.25
C GLY A 514 -47.04 37.82 13.76
N ILE A 515 -47.62 36.74 14.28
CA ILE A 515 -47.31 35.38 13.81
C ILE A 515 -48.59 34.65 13.45
N GLY A 516 -48.65 34.10 12.23
CA GLY A 516 -49.74 33.27 11.75
C GLY A 516 -49.28 31.88 11.38
N ILE A 517 -49.99 30.85 11.85
CA ILE A 517 -49.63 29.44 11.63
C ILE A 517 -50.82 28.68 11.05
N ASN A 518 -50.57 27.90 10.00
CA ASN A 518 -51.55 26.97 9.45
C ASN A 518 -50.92 25.60 9.16
N THR A 519 -51.70 24.54 9.34
CA THR A 519 -51.31 23.17 9.01
C THR A 519 -52.25 22.61 7.96
N GLY A 520 -51.68 21.99 6.92
CA GLY A 520 -52.45 21.26 5.91
C GLY A 520 -51.63 20.92 4.67
N ASP A 521 -52.27 20.23 3.73
CA ASP A 521 -51.63 19.81 2.48
C ASP A 521 -51.21 21.01 1.62
N VAL A 522 -49.95 20.98 1.18
CA VAL A 522 -49.34 21.93 0.26
C VAL A 522 -48.45 21.18 -0.73
N VAL A 523 -48.17 21.79 -1.87
CA VAL A 523 -47.18 21.26 -2.81
C VAL A 523 -45.84 21.86 -2.41
N VAL A 524 -44.88 21.02 -2.01
CA VAL A 524 -43.53 21.43 -1.66
C VAL A 524 -42.51 20.83 -2.62
N GLY A 525 -41.56 21.66 -3.05
CA GLY A 525 -40.50 21.20 -3.92
C GLY A 525 -39.75 22.34 -4.59
N ASN A 526 -39.08 22.00 -5.68
CA ASN A 526 -38.26 22.92 -6.46
C ASN A 526 -39.15 23.70 -7.43
N ILE A 527 -39.39 24.97 -7.12
CA ILE A 527 -40.32 25.82 -7.87
C ILE A 527 -39.56 27.03 -8.41
N GLY A 528 -39.75 27.32 -9.70
CA GLY A 528 -39.09 28.43 -10.38
C GLY A 528 -38.74 28.10 -11.82
N SER A 529 -37.67 28.72 -12.31
CA SER A 529 -37.12 28.47 -13.64
C SER A 529 -35.87 27.59 -13.54
N TYR A 530 -35.46 26.93 -14.63
CA TYR A 530 -34.23 26.13 -14.65
C TYR A 530 -32.95 26.88 -14.19
N LEU A 531 -32.92 28.21 -14.33
CA LEU A 531 -31.78 29.04 -13.92
C LEU A 531 -31.89 29.59 -12.49
N ARG A 532 -33.09 29.55 -11.89
CA ARG A 532 -33.37 30.06 -10.55
C ARG A 532 -34.54 29.29 -9.95
N VAL A 533 -34.22 28.40 -9.04
CA VAL A 533 -35.14 27.48 -8.35
C VAL A 533 -35.07 27.79 -6.86
N ASP A 534 -36.24 27.98 -6.24
CA ASP A 534 -36.38 28.04 -4.79
C ASP A 534 -37.05 26.74 -4.34
N TYR A 535 -36.48 26.05 -3.35
CA TYR A 535 -37.19 24.96 -2.67
C TYR A 535 -38.21 25.58 -1.73
N THR A 536 -39.50 25.52 -2.09
CA THR A 536 -40.55 26.26 -1.38
C THR A 536 -41.88 25.51 -1.40
N ALA A 537 -42.84 25.98 -0.59
CA ALA A 537 -44.20 25.45 -0.54
C ALA A 537 -45.18 26.39 -1.27
N ILE A 538 -46.05 25.83 -2.10
CA ILE A 538 -47.15 26.54 -2.75
C ILE A 538 -48.46 25.81 -2.47
N GLY A 539 -49.49 26.58 -2.14
CA GLY A 539 -50.83 26.07 -1.95
C GLY A 539 -51.74 27.06 -1.25
N ASP A 540 -53.03 26.75 -1.25
CA ASP A 540 -54.04 27.54 -0.55
C ASP A 540 -53.78 27.58 0.97
N ASN A 541 -53.22 26.52 1.56
CA ASN A 541 -52.82 26.47 2.96
C ASN A 541 -51.64 27.40 3.30
N VAL A 542 -50.71 27.64 2.37
CA VAL A 542 -49.63 28.63 2.51
C VAL A 542 -50.22 30.04 2.56
N ASN A 543 -51.09 30.37 1.61
CA ASN A 543 -51.79 31.65 1.57
C ASN A 543 -52.67 31.87 2.79
N THR A 544 -53.20 30.80 3.37
CA THR A 544 -54.00 30.85 4.60
C THR A 544 -53.13 31.25 5.80
N ALA A 545 -51.92 30.69 5.96
CA ALA A 545 -50.99 31.09 7.02
C ALA A 545 -50.65 32.60 6.93
N ALA A 546 -50.30 33.10 5.74
CA ALA A 546 -50.02 34.52 5.53
C ALA A 546 -51.21 35.42 5.87
N ARG A 547 -52.44 34.99 5.54
CA ARG A 547 -53.66 35.74 5.89
C ARG A 547 -53.94 35.72 7.39
N ILE A 548 -53.67 34.60 8.06
CA ILE A 548 -53.78 34.51 9.52
C ILE A 548 -52.81 35.50 10.17
N GLU A 549 -51.55 35.54 9.73
CA GLU A 549 -50.57 36.53 10.20
C GLU A 549 -51.11 37.94 10.04
N SER A 550 -51.55 38.33 8.84
CA SER A 550 -52.05 39.68 8.58
C SER A 550 -53.26 40.08 9.42
N SER A 551 -53.95 39.09 10.01
CA SER A 551 -55.11 39.28 10.88
C SER A 551 -54.78 39.44 12.36
N THR A 552 -53.52 39.22 12.75
CA THR A 552 -53.02 39.33 14.13
C THR A 552 -53.08 40.76 14.64
N SER A 553 -53.18 40.91 15.97
CA SER A 553 -52.89 42.14 16.71
C SER A 553 -51.42 42.18 17.15
N ALA A 554 -50.99 43.28 17.78
CA ALA A 554 -49.60 43.42 18.23
C ALA A 554 -49.18 42.28 19.18
N ASN A 555 -48.07 41.59 18.86
CA ASN A 555 -47.51 40.48 19.62
C ASN A 555 -48.41 39.23 19.70
N GLN A 556 -49.40 39.11 18.80
CA GLN A 556 -50.34 38.00 18.81
C GLN A 556 -49.82 36.84 17.96
N ILE A 557 -50.01 35.62 18.46
CA ILE A 557 -49.79 34.37 17.71
C ILE A 557 -51.16 33.77 17.41
N LEU A 558 -51.54 33.73 16.14
CA LEU A 558 -52.79 33.11 15.70
C LEU A 558 -52.53 31.82 14.94
N VAL A 559 -53.33 30.80 15.25
CA VAL A 559 -53.29 29.51 14.57
C VAL A 559 -54.67 29.15 13.99
N SER A 560 -54.66 28.38 12.90
CA SER A 560 -55.87 27.78 12.34
C SER A 560 -56.47 26.69 13.23
N GLU A 561 -57.73 26.34 13.00
CA GLU A 561 -58.40 25.19 13.64
C GLU A 561 -57.60 23.89 13.46
N SER A 562 -57.02 23.64 12.27
CA SER A 562 -56.23 22.43 12.03
C SER A 562 -54.98 22.36 12.92
N THR A 563 -54.27 23.48 13.05
CA THR A 563 -53.08 23.56 13.93
C THR A 563 -53.47 23.46 15.39
N TYR A 564 -54.56 24.10 15.79
CA TYR A 564 -55.11 24.02 17.14
C TYR A 564 -55.45 22.58 17.53
N GLU A 565 -56.20 21.85 16.71
CA GLU A 565 -56.62 20.48 17.02
C GLU A 565 -55.43 19.54 17.25
N LEU A 566 -54.34 19.73 16.50
CA LEU A 566 -53.10 18.96 16.61
C LEU A 566 -52.22 19.37 17.80
N THR A 567 -52.48 20.52 18.43
CA THR A 567 -51.59 21.08 19.46
C THR A 567 -52.28 21.50 20.77
N LYS A 568 -53.61 21.39 20.86
CA LYS A 568 -54.42 21.77 22.03
C LYS A 568 -54.04 21.09 23.35
N SER A 569 -53.33 19.96 23.29
CA SER A 569 -52.81 19.25 24.47
C SER A 569 -51.50 19.86 25.01
N TYR A 570 -50.79 20.66 24.22
CA TYR A 570 -49.47 21.19 24.55
C TYR A 570 -49.48 22.70 24.86
N PHE A 571 -50.47 23.43 24.35
CA PHE A 571 -50.59 24.87 24.53
C PHE A 571 -51.98 25.27 25.03
N GLU A 572 -52.03 26.36 25.79
CA GLU A 572 -53.28 27.06 26.10
C GLU A 572 -53.68 27.98 24.95
N TYR A 573 -54.96 27.97 24.61
CA TYR A 573 -55.51 28.76 23.52
C TYR A 573 -56.75 29.53 23.93
N ASN A 574 -56.86 30.77 23.45
CA ASN A 574 -58.09 31.54 23.47
C ASN A 574 -58.78 31.49 22.11
N TYR A 575 -60.08 31.24 22.08
CA TYR A 575 -60.85 31.30 20.85
C TYR A 575 -61.12 32.75 20.46
N VAL A 576 -60.61 33.18 19.30
CA VAL A 576 -60.68 34.58 18.84
C VAL A 576 -61.93 34.83 18.00
N GLY A 577 -62.49 33.77 17.41
CA GLY A 577 -63.71 33.81 16.60
C GLY A 577 -63.52 33.35 15.15
N GLU A 578 -64.58 33.51 14.36
CA GLU A 578 -64.62 33.19 12.94
C GLU A 578 -64.36 34.44 12.09
N LYS A 579 -63.35 34.38 11.21
CA LYS A 579 -63.01 35.48 10.31
C LYS A 579 -63.09 35.03 8.85
N LEU A 580 -63.92 35.71 8.06
CA LEU A 580 -63.98 35.51 6.61
C LEU A 580 -62.79 36.22 5.95
N MET A 581 -61.81 35.44 5.51
CA MET A 581 -60.64 35.97 4.81
C MET A 581 -60.97 36.24 3.34
N LYS A 582 -60.40 37.32 2.78
CA LYS A 582 -60.57 37.70 1.37
C LYS A 582 -60.21 36.52 0.45
N GLY A 583 -61.17 36.05 -0.35
CA GLY A 583 -61.01 34.92 -1.27
C GLY A 583 -61.24 33.53 -0.66
N LYS A 584 -61.81 33.42 0.54
CA LYS A 584 -62.34 32.17 1.10
C LYS A 584 -63.86 32.18 1.10
N SER A 585 -64.48 31.04 0.80
CA SER A 585 -65.93 30.86 0.83
C SER A 585 -66.47 30.50 2.22
N LYS A 586 -65.62 29.97 3.11
CA LYS A 586 -65.95 29.64 4.50
C LYS A 586 -65.12 30.50 5.45
N PRO A 587 -65.70 30.98 6.56
CA PRO A 587 -64.94 31.65 7.60
C PRO A 587 -63.97 30.66 8.26
N LEU A 588 -62.80 31.17 8.65
CA LEU A 588 -61.78 30.40 9.36
C LEU A 588 -61.89 30.69 10.86
N LYS A 589 -61.91 29.62 11.66
CA LYS A 589 -61.78 29.72 13.12
C LYS A 589 -60.32 29.95 13.49
N LEU A 590 -60.11 30.93 14.37
CA LEU A 590 -58.78 31.34 14.82
C LEU A 590 -58.65 31.16 16.32
N PHE A 591 -57.48 30.69 16.72
CA PHE A 591 -57.11 30.46 18.12
C PHE A 591 -55.82 31.21 18.41
N GLU A 592 -55.79 31.95 19.52
CA GLU A 592 -54.61 32.65 20.00
C GLU A 592 -53.83 31.79 20.99
N VAL A 593 -52.53 31.62 20.77
CA VAL A 593 -51.64 30.91 21.70
C VAL A 593 -51.38 31.80 22.92
N VAL A 594 -51.69 31.31 24.12
CA VAL A 594 -51.52 32.05 25.38
C VAL A 594 -50.30 31.56 26.15
N GLU A 595 -50.19 30.25 26.34
CA GLU A 595 -49.15 29.66 27.18
C GLU A 595 -48.71 28.29 26.65
N TRP A 596 -47.44 27.96 26.87
CA TRP A 596 -46.89 26.64 26.59
C TRP A 596 -46.89 25.76 27.85
N LYS A 597 -47.63 24.64 27.83
CA LYS A 597 -47.87 23.77 28.99
C LYS A 597 -46.89 22.61 29.11
N SER A 598 -46.65 21.89 28.01
CA SER A 598 -45.93 20.61 28.03
C SER A 598 -45.27 20.29 26.69
N ALA A 599 -44.34 19.34 26.68
CA ALA A 599 -43.72 18.81 25.47
C ALA A 599 -44.28 17.42 25.13
N PRO A 600 -44.26 17.00 23.85
CA PRO A 600 -44.54 15.61 23.47
C PRO A 600 -43.59 14.62 24.18
N ASP A 601 -44.09 13.43 24.52
CA ASP A 601 -43.26 12.36 25.08
C ASP A 601 -42.21 11.90 24.05
N LYS A 602 -40.93 11.96 24.43
CA LYS A 602 -39.77 11.54 23.60
C LYS A 602 -39.76 10.04 23.22
N GLY A 603 -40.74 9.26 23.68
CA GLY A 603 -40.77 7.79 23.58
C GLY A 603 -41.28 7.21 22.25
N LYS A 604 -41.68 8.03 21.27
CA LYS A 604 -42.19 7.55 19.96
C LYS A 604 -41.44 8.10 18.74
N GLU A 605 -40.32 8.80 18.93
CA GLU A 605 -39.51 9.33 17.82
C GLU A 605 -38.65 8.27 17.11
N ALA A 606 -38.47 7.08 17.70
CA ALA A 606 -37.56 6.05 17.18
C ALA A 606 -38.22 4.94 16.31
N SER A 607 -39.53 4.98 16.07
CA SER A 607 -40.26 3.84 15.48
C SER A 607 -40.88 4.06 14.10
N GLN A 608 -40.57 5.14 13.39
CA GLN A 608 -41.07 5.36 12.02
C GLN A 608 -40.01 5.83 11.00
N VAL A 609 -38.72 5.60 11.26
CA VAL A 609 -37.68 5.70 10.24
C VAL A 609 -36.95 4.36 10.17
N SER A 610 -37.50 3.47 9.34
CA SER A 610 -36.85 2.22 8.89
C SER A 610 -36.90 2.15 7.38
#